data_AF-A0AAN6K4S4-F1
#
_entry.id   AF-A0AAN6K4S4-F1
#
_cell.length_a   1.000
_cell.length_b   1.000
_cell.length_c   1.000
_cell.angle_alpha   90.00
_cell.angle_beta   90.00
_cell.angle_gamma   90.00
#
_symmetry.space_group_name_H-M   'P 1'
#
loop_
_entity.id
_entity.type
_entity.pdbx_description
1 polymer ?
#
loop_
_entity_poly.entity_id
_entity_poly.type
_entity_poly.pdbx_seq_one_letter_code
_entity_poly.pdbx_strand_id
1 'polypeptide(L)'
;MKLFGNSGSERADDPDTKDEGTLAEQGYKQELRRDWSLIHNFGVSFSIISVITGVTTLFEYGLTTGGPGVMSIGWIVVSFFTLFEVLSHGGLQAVDSSIWTRFETMADRCARRLKVGLAMAEITSAHPTSGGPYFWAAMLSPNNELAAFFSWTTGWINFVGQFAVTTGITFGCANLIATLATVKGTFVPTPGKILGIHAALLISHGLVNTFGVHILRYLNNSSITFHSLGVFAFATAIVAKAPTHQSAKFVFATF
;
A
#
# COMPACT_ATOMS: atom_id res chain seq x y z
N MET A 1 28.60 -25.17 45.08
CA MET A 1 27.25 -25.36 45.65
C MET A 1 26.29 -25.52 44.49
N LYS A 2 25.73 -26.72 44.30
CA LYS A 2 24.74 -27.09 43.26
C LYS A 2 23.47 -26.23 43.45
N LEU A 3 22.66 -25.90 42.44
CA LEU A 3 21.60 -26.69 41.77
C LEU A 3 21.00 -25.70 40.74
N PHE A 4 20.76 -25.97 39.45
CA PHE A 4 19.95 -26.97 38.75
C PHE A 4 20.58 -27.11 37.33
N GLY A 5 20.60 -28.24 36.63
CA GLY A 5 19.52 -29.20 36.41
C GLY A 5 19.30 -29.28 34.90
N ASN A 6 19.80 -30.35 34.30
CA ASN A 6 19.80 -30.65 32.87
C ASN A 6 18.39 -30.93 32.32
N SER A 7 18.31 -30.95 30.98
CA SER A 7 17.31 -31.56 30.11
C SER A 7 16.01 -30.80 29.84
N GLY A 8 15.92 -30.32 28.60
CA GLY A 8 14.69 -29.87 27.97
C GLY A 8 14.95 -29.31 26.59
N SER A 9 15.35 -30.18 25.66
CA SER A 9 15.09 -30.11 24.21
C SER A 9 15.10 -28.73 23.56
N GLU A 10 16.05 -28.55 22.65
CA GLU A 10 15.90 -27.77 21.41
C GLU A 10 14.52 -27.13 21.20
N ARG A 11 14.50 -25.80 21.22
CA ARG A 11 13.63 -25.05 20.33
C ARG A 11 14.46 -23.98 19.64
N ALA A 12 15.48 -24.41 18.92
CA ALA A 12 16.20 -23.60 17.93
C ALA A 12 15.32 -23.27 16.69
N ASP A 13 14.03 -23.61 16.75
CA ASP A 13 12.98 -23.36 15.76
C ASP A 13 11.86 -22.46 16.32
N ASP A 14 12.15 -21.60 17.30
CA ASP A 14 11.25 -20.46 17.57
C ASP A 14 11.64 -19.32 16.62
N PRO A 15 10.83 -18.99 15.60
CA PRO A 15 11.17 -17.98 14.60
C PRO A 15 11.47 -16.60 15.22
N ASP A 16 10.97 -16.30 16.42
CA ASP A 16 11.24 -15.04 17.12
C ASP A 16 12.72 -14.92 17.55
N THR A 17 13.35 -16.03 17.97
CA THR A 17 14.75 -16.02 18.47
C THR A 17 15.82 -15.88 17.38
N LYS A 18 15.51 -16.25 16.13
CA LYS A 18 16.43 -16.08 14.99
C LYS A 18 16.47 -14.63 14.51
N ASP A 19 15.30 -14.01 14.38
CA ASP A 19 15.17 -12.62 13.93
C ASP A 19 15.73 -11.66 15.00
N GLU A 20 15.53 -11.95 16.30
CA GLU A 20 16.18 -11.24 17.42
C GLU A 20 17.70 -11.25 17.30
N GLY A 21 18.29 -12.39 16.92
CA GLY A 21 19.73 -12.54 16.70
C GLY A 21 20.24 -11.71 15.52
N THR A 22 19.52 -11.70 14.39
CA THR A 22 19.87 -10.88 13.21
C THR A 22 19.78 -9.39 13.50
N LEU A 23 18.80 -8.94 14.31
CA LEU A 23 18.70 -7.55 14.73
C LEU A 23 19.86 -7.14 15.65
N ALA A 24 20.22 -8.02 16.60
CA ALA A 24 21.35 -7.80 17.50
C ALA A 24 22.69 -7.72 16.77
N GLU A 25 22.90 -8.53 15.73
CA GLU A 25 24.08 -8.45 14.84
C GLU A 25 24.17 -7.12 14.09
N GLN A 26 23.02 -6.50 13.77
CA GLN A 26 22.95 -5.17 13.16
C GLN A 26 23.01 -4.03 14.20
N GLY A 27 23.21 -4.34 15.49
CA GLY A 27 23.28 -3.37 16.58
C GLY A 27 21.92 -2.81 17.03
N TYR A 28 20.81 -3.42 16.60
CA TYR A 28 19.45 -2.99 16.93
C TYR A 28 18.83 -3.94 17.98
N LYS A 29 18.21 -3.36 19.01
CA LYS A 29 17.41 -4.10 19.98
C LYS A 29 15.97 -4.22 19.47
N GLN A 30 15.40 -5.41 19.48
CA GLN A 30 14.02 -5.65 19.05
C GLN A 30 13.04 -4.98 20.04
N GLU A 31 12.36 -3.92 19.59
CA GLU A 31 11.39 -3.15 20.38
C GLU A 31 9.93 -3.36 19.92
N LEU A 32 9.69 -4.05 18.80
CA LEU A 32 8.36 -4.31 18.23
C LEU A 32 8.02 -5.81 18.29
N ARG A 33 6.92 -6.17 18.96
CA ARG A 33 6.37 -7.53 18.95
C ARG A 33 5.47 -7.75 17.74
N ARG A 34 5.64 -8.89 17.07
CA ARG A 34 4.95 -9.22 15.81
C ARG A 34 3.54 -9.75 16.09
N ASP A 35 2.66 -8.89 16.61
CA ASP A 35 1.32 -9.29 17.08
C ASP A 35 0.23 -9.31 15.98
N TRP A 36 0.56 -8.93 14.74
CA TRP A 36 -0.44 -8.68 13.70
C TRP A 36 -0.71 -9.95 12.86
N SER A 37 -1.91 -10.51 13.03
CA SER A 37 -2.42 -11.63 12.21
C SER A 37 -2.48 -11.28 10.72
N LEU A 38 -2.36 -12.28 9.84
CA LEU A 38 -2.47 -12.13 8.38
C LEU A 38 -3.75 -11.38 7.94
N ILE A 39 -4.86 -11.59 8.65
CA ILE A 39 -6.13 -10.90 8.39
C ILE A 39 -6.01 -9.40 8.69
N HIS A 40 -5.28 -9.03 9.74
CA HIS A 40 -5.05 -7.64 10.11
C HIS A 40 -4.17 -6.96 9.06
N ASN A 41 -3.10 -7.62 8.62
CA ASN A 41 -2.22 -7.10 7.56
C ASN A 41 -2.97 -6.93 6.23
N PHE A 42 -3.78 -7.92 5.83
CA PHE A 42 -4.61 -7.80 4.63
C PHE A 42 -5.59 -6.62 4.73
N GLY A 43 -6.27 -6.50 5.88
CA GLY A 43 -7.22 -5.40 6.12
C GLY A 43 -6.57 -4.03 6.04
N VAL A 44 -5.36 -3.87 6.58
CA VAL A 44 -4.58 -2.62 6.52
C VAL A 44 -4.21 -2.29 5.08
N SER A 45 -3.65 -3.24 4.33
CA SER A 45 -3.31 -3.04 2.92
C SER A 45 -4.54 -2.69 2.07
N PHE A 46 -5.66 -3.37 2.30
CA PHE A 46 -6.92 -3.09 1.64
C PHE A 46 -7.44 -1.68 1.95
N SER A 47 -7.34 -1.24 3.21
CA SER A 47 -7.69 0.13 3.62
C SER A 47 -6.78 1.17 2.97
N ILE A 48 -5.49 0.88 2.79
CA ILE A 48 -4.52 1.79 2.16
C ILE A 48 -4.84 2.00 0.68
N ILE A 49 -5.27 0.96 -0.05
CA ILE A 49 -5.64 1.07 -1.46
C ILE A 49 -6.85 2.01 -1.66
N SER A 50 -7.70 2.18 -0.63
CA SER A 50 -8.84 3.11 -0.60
C SER A 50 -9.69 3.09 -1.88
N VAL A 51 -10.18 1.89 -2.25
CA VAL A 51 -10.92 1.63 -3.49
C VAL A 51 -12.13 2.57 -3.66
N ILE A 52 -12.87 2.84 -2.57
CA ILE A 52 -14.08 3.67 -2.59
C ILE A 52 -13.76 5.09 -3.06
N THR A 53 -12.70 5.70 -2.52
CA THR A 53 -12.32 7.07 -2.85
C THR A 53 -11.94 7.18 -4.32
N GLY A 54 -11.15 6.23 -4.83
CA GLY A 54 -10.76 6.21 -6.24
C GLY A 54 -11.96 6.06 -7.18
N VAL A 55 -12.86 5.12 -6.90
CA VAL A 55 -14.05 4.90 -7.74
C VAL A 55 -14.99 6.12 -7.70
N THR A 56 -15.30 6.65 -6.53
CA THR A 56 -16.25 7.77 -6.41
C THR A 56 -15.77 9.07 -7.04
N THR A 57 -14.46 9.29 -7.13
CA THR A 57 -13.89 10.55 -7.64
C THR A 57 -13.49 10.49 -9.11
N LEU A 58 -13.07 9.33 -9.62
CA LEU A 58 -12.46 9.21 -10.95
C LEU A 58 -13.32 8.44 -11.95
N PHE A 59 -14.37 7.75 -11.51
CA PHE A 59 -15.18 6.90 -12.39
C PHE A 59 -15.87 7.70 -13.51
N GLU A 60 -16.48 8.85 -13.18
CA GLU A 60 -17.10 9.73 -14.18
C GLU A 60 -16.08 10.31 -15.16
N TYR A 61 -14.93 10.77 -14.64
CA TYR A 61 -13.85 11.30 -15.48
C TYR A 61 -13.34 10.23 -16.46
N GLY A 62 -13.12 8.99 -15.98
CA GLY A 62 -12.72 7.87 -16.83
C GLY A 62 -13.75 7.54 -17.90
N LEU A 63 -15.03 7.52 -17.55
CA LEU A 63 -16.12 7.22 -18.49
C LEU A 63 -16.26 8.28 -19.57
N THR A 64 -16.11 9.55 -19.22
CA THR A 64 -16.31 10.67 -20.14
C THR A 64 -15.10 10.92 -21.05
N THR A 65 -13.88 10.63 -20.59
CA THR A 65 -12.65 10.91 -21.34
C THR A 65 -12.11 9.72 -22.12
N GLY A 66 -12.27 8.49 -21.60
CA GLY A 66 -11.76 7.27 -22.24
C GLY A 66 -12.83 6.24 -22.60
N GLY A 67 -14.08 6.46 -22.20
CA GLY A 67 -15.15 5.50 -22.43
C GLY A 67 -15.04 4.22 -21.58
N PRO A 68 -16.10 3.39 -21.56
CA PRO A 68 -16.16 2.17 -20.76
C PRO A 68 -15.13 1.11 -21.19
N GLY A 69 -14.74 1.10 -22.47
CA GLY A 69 -13.73 0.21 -23.03
C GLY A 69 -12.34 0.44 -22.45
N VAL A 70 -11.86 1.70 -22.40
CA VAL A 70 -10.57 2.03 -21.75
C VAL A 70 -10.62 1.70 -20.26
N MET A 71 -11.74 1.97 -19.59
CA MET A 71 -11.87 1.64 -18.18
C MET A 71 -11.86 0.13 -17.90
N SER A 72 -12.26 -0.73 -18.84
CA SER A 72 -12.26 -2.18 -18.63
C SER A 72 -10.94 -2.82 -19.08
N ILE A 73 -10.51 -2.50 -20.31
CA ILE A 73 -9.30 -3.05 -20.92
C ILE A 73 -8.05 -2.43 -20.30
N GLY A 74 -8.09 -1.15 -19.91
CA GLY A 74 -6.96 -0.46 -19.29
C GLY A 74 -6.47 -1.15 -18.03
N TRP A 75 -7.37 -1.63 -17.15
CA TRP A 75 -6.96 -2.41 -15.98
C TRP A 75 -6.33 -3.75 -16.34
N ILE A 76 -6.80 -4.42 -17.40
CA ILE A 76 -6.21 -5.68 -17.89
C ILE A 76 -4.83 -5.43 -18.50
N VAL A 77 -4.67 -4.36 -19.29
CA VAL A 77 -3.41 -3.96 -19.92
C VAL A 77 -2.39 -3.54 -18.87
N VAL A 78 -2.77 -2.67 -17.93
CA VAL A 78 -1.93 -2.31 -16.78
C VAL A 78 -1.56 -3.56 -16.00
N SER A 79 -2.51 -4.48 -15.80
CA SER A 79 -2.22 -5.78 -15.19
C SER A 79 -1.18 -6.57 -15.94
N PHE A 80 -1.34 -6.71 -17.24
CA PHE A 80 -0.42 -7.45 -18.07
C PHE A 80 0.98 -6.81 -18.06
N PHE A 81 1.10 -5.49 -18.20
CA PHE A 81 2.39 -4.80 -18.19
C PHE A 81 3.08 -4.82 -16.83
N THR A 82 2.34 -4.63 -15.72
CA THR A 82 2.90 -4.83 -14.37
C THR A 82 3.40 -6.27 -14.19
N LEU A 83 2.74 -7.27 -14.79
CA LEU A 83 3.20 -8.67 -14.75
C LEU A 83 4.41 -8.92 -15.68
N PHE A 84 4.52 -8.20 -16.80
CA PHE A 84 5.59 -8.32 -17.79
C PHE A 84 6.89 -7.65 -17.32
N GLU A 85 6.84 -6.45 -16.74
CA GLU A 85 7.99 -5.77 -16.12
C GLU A 85 8.67 -6.67 -15.07
N VAL A 86 7.84 -7.37 -14.29
CA VAL A 86 8.27 -8.35 -13.29
C VAL A 86 8.91 -9.59 -13.92
N LEU A 87 8.53 -9.95 -15.15
CA LEU A 87 9.14 -11.05 -15.90
C LEU A 87 10.44 -10.63 -16.59
N SER A 88 10.55 -9.40 -17.07
CA SER A 88 11.77 -8.89 -17.72
C SER A 88 12.92 -8.66 -16.74
N HIS A 89 12.63 -8.32 -15.48
CA HIS A 89 13.66 -8.23 -14.43
C HIS A 89 14.00 -9.57 -13.74
N GLY A 90 13.32 -10.66 -14.11
CA GLY A 90 13.71 -12.02 -13.71
C GLY A 90 14.96 -12.56 -14.42
N GLY A 91 15.64 -11.73 -15.23
CA GLY A 91 16.77 -12.11 -16.08
C GLY A 91 18.14 -11.50 -15.74
N LEU A 92 18.32 -10.77 -14.65
CA LEU A 92 19.66 -10.40 -14.16
C LEU A 92 20.10 -11.32 -13.01
N GLN A 93 20.31 -12.59 -13.34
CA GLN A 93 21.15 -13.48 -12.54
C GLN A 93 22.57 -13.41 -13.08
N ALA A 94 23.33 -12.43 -12.61
CA ALA A 94 24.79 -12.46 -12.70
C ALA A 94 25.32 -11.74 -11.46
N VAL A 95 25.49 -12.48 -10.37
CA VAL A 95 26.61 -12.46 -9.39
C VAL A 95 26.28 -13.48 -8.29
N ASP A 96 27.15 -14.49 -8.20
CA ASP A 96 27.32 -15.53 -7.17
C ASP A 96 26.30 -16.70 -7.09
N SER A 97 26.80 -17.91 -7.40
CA SER A 97 26.08 -19.17 -7.55
C SER A 97 26.01 -20.04 -6.27
N SER A 98 26.48 -19.55 -5.12
CA SER A 98 26.49 -20.34 -3.87
C SER A 98 25.22 -20.22 -3.01
N ILE A 99 24.34 -19.25 -3.30
CA ILE A 99 23.02 -19.07 -2.65
C ILE A 99 21.88 -19.67 -3.50
N TRP A 100 22.14 -19.94 -4.78
CA TRP A 100 21.12 -20.27 -5.80
C TRP A 100 20.47 -21.65 -5.65
N THR A 101 21.13 -22.65 -5.06
CA THR A 101 20.51 -23.98 -4.93
C THR A 101 19.49 -24.10 -3.79
N ARG A 102 19.41 -23.08 -2.90
CA ARG A 102 18.30 -22.95 -1.94
C ARG A 102 17.11 -22.14 -2.50
N PHE A 103 17.25 -21.57 -3.70
CA PHE A 103 16.24 -20.76 -4.39
C PHE A 103 15.22 -21.58 -5.22
N GLU A 104 15.44 -22.88 -5.44
CA GLU A 104 14.68 -23.67 -6.43
C GLU A 104 13.36 -24.32 -5.94
N THR A 105 12.84 -24.02 -4.75
CA THR A 105 11.52 -24.56 -4.31
C THR A 105 10.47 -23.51 -3.92
N MET A 106 10.53 -22.30 -4.48
CA MET A 106 9.60 -21.20 -4.15
C MET A 106 8.78 -20.69 -5.35
N ALA A 107 8.98 -21.27 -6.55
CA ALA A 107 8.54 -20.67 -7.81
C ALA A 107 7.14 -21.05 -8.31
N ASP A 108 6.37 -21.93 -7.65
CA ASP A 108 5.22 -22.57 -8.32
C ASP A 108 3.80 -22.15 -7.90
N ARG A 109 3.55 -21.24 -6.92
CA ARG A 109 2.14 -20.98 -6.50
C ARG A 109 1.62 -19.52 -6.33
N CYS A 110 2.43 -18.45 -6.45
CA CYS A 110 1.96 -17.06 -6.15
C CYS A 110 2.32 -15.97 -7.19
N ALA A 111 2.55 -16.34 -8.45
CA ALA A 111 3.21 -15.54 -9.47
C ALA A 111 2.54 -14.19 -9.88
N ARG A 112 3.25 -13.08 -9.56
CA ARG A 112 3.68 -11.98 -10.48
C ARG A 112 3.24 -10.51 -10.24
N ARG A 113 2.13 -10.17 -9.59
CA ARG A 113 2.03 -8.84 -8.93
C ARG A 113 2.62 -8.87 -7.53
N LEU A 114 2.62 -10.07 -6.97
CA LEU A 114 3.22 -10.35 -5.70
C LEU A 114 4.73 -10.16 -5.74
N LYS A 115 5.48 -10.22 -6.86
CA LYS A 115 6.95 -10.26 -6.79
C LYS A 115 7.63 -8.95 -6.37
N VAL A 116 7.15 -7.77 -6.80
CA VAL A 116 7.67 -6.49 -6.26
C VAL A 116 7.23 -6.33 -4.81
N GLY A 117 5.96 -6.61 -4.52
CA GLY A 117 5.44 -6.59 -3.15
C GLY A 117 6.10 -7.62 -2.22
N LEU A 118 6.55 -8.76 -2.74
CA LEU A 118 7.20 -9.88 -2.06
C LEU A 118 8.69 -9.61 -1.94
N ALA A 119 9.34 -9.00 -2.93
CA ALA A 119 10.71 -8.50 -2.83
C ALA A 119 10.79 -7.36 -1.81
N MET A 120 9.84 -6.42 -1.85
CA MET A 120 9.70 -5.40 -0.80
C MET A 120 9.33 -6.03 0.54
N ALA A 121 8.44 -7.04 0.57
CA ALA A 121 8.10 -7.75 1.81
C ALA A 121 9.31 -8.51 2.38
N GLU A 122 10.12 -9.13 1.53
CA GLU A 122 11.36 -9.84 1.87
C GLU A 122 12.39 -8.87 2.44
N ILE A 123 12.65 -7.76 1.74
CA ILE A 123 13.52 -6.68 2.23
C ILE A 123 12.99 -6.11 3.55
N THR A 124 11.68 -5.85 3.69
CA THR A 124 11.10 -5.38 4.96
C THR A 124 11.19 -6.40 6.07
N SER A 125 11.16 -7.70 5.75
CA SER A 125 11.29 -8.78 6.72
C SER A 125 12.74 -9.01 7.15
N ALA A 126 13.70 -8.85 6.23
CA ALA A 126 15.13 -8.99 6.50
C ALA A 126 15.73 -7.72 7.15
N HIS A 127 15.18 -6.55 6.84
CA HIS A 127 15.64 -5.25 7.32
C HIS A 127 14.46 -4.38 7.78
N PRO A 128 13.87 -4.66 8.96
CA PRO A 128 12.80 -3.85 9.54
C PRO A 128 13.36 -2.57 10.18
N THR A 129 14.01 -1.72 9.38
CA THR A 129 14.55 -0.44 9.84
C THR A 129 13.55 0.69 9.59
N SER A 130 13.55 1.70 10.45
CA SER A 130 12.77 2.94 10.25
C SER A 130 13.19 3.74 9.01
N GLY A 131 14.27 3.30 8.35
CA GLY A 131 14.87 3.89 7.15
C GLY A 131 14.13 3.62 5.83
N GLY A 132 13.20 2.66 5.80
CA GLY A 132 12.34 2.42 4.64
C GLY A 132 13.07 2.34 3.27
N PRO A 133 12.42 2.76 2.17
CA PRO A 133 12.94 2.59 0.81
C PRO A 133 14.26 3.30 0.51
N TYR A 134 14.54 4.44 1.16
CA TYR A 134 15.79 5.18 0.93
C TYR A 134 16.99 4.47 1.57
N PHE A 135 16.79 3.82 2.72
CA PHE A 135 17.80 2.99 3.36
C PHE A 135 18.07 1.72 2.53
N TRP A 136 17.02 1.08 2.03
CA TRP A 136 17.17 -0.08 1.14
C TRP A 136 17.90 0.28 -0.17
N ALA A 137 17.62 1.46 -0.73
CA ALA A 137 18.32 1.96 -1.92
C ALA A 137 19.83 2.19 -1.67
N ALA A 138 20.21 2.67 -0.48
CA ALA A 138 21.62 2.78 -0.10
C ALA A 138 22.26 1.39 0.06
N MET A 139 21.57 0.48 0.73
CA MET A 139 22.09 -0.85 1.08
C MET A 139 22.24 -1.78 -0.11
N LEU A 140 21.33 -1.69 -1.10
CA LEU A 140 21.36 -2.51 -2.31
C LEU A 140 22.19 -1.91 -3.44
N SER A 141 22.78 -0.72 -3.24
CA SER A 141 23.63 -0.09 -4.25
C SER A 141 24.91 -0.92 -4.46
N PRO A 142 25.25 -1.30 -5.71
CA PRO A 142 26.45 -2.09 -5.99
C PRO A 142 27.75 -1.32 -5.70
N ASN A 143 27.70 0.02 -5.66
CA ASN A 143 28.84 0.88 -5.34
C ASN A 143 28.51 1.79 -4.15
N ASN A 144 29.38 1.79 -3.13
CA ASN A 144 29.23 2.64 -1.93
C ASN A 144 29.29 4.15 -2.26
N GLU A 145 30.00 4.53 -3.33
CA GLU A 145 30.07 5.92 -3.78
C GLU A 145 28.74 6.43 -4.37
N LEU A 146 27.94 5.53 -4.96
CA LEU A 146 26.63 5.85 -5.55
C LEU A 146 25.47 5.61 -4.58
N ALA A 147 25.70 4.89 -3.47
CA ALA A 147 24.69 4.59 -2.47
C ALA A 147 24.02 5.85 -1.92
N ALA A 148 24.80 6.89 -1.64
CA ALA A 148 24.29 8.18 -1.18
C ALA A 148 23.41 8.87 -2.22
N PHE A 149 23.79 8.79 -3.51
CA PHE A 149 23.00 9.36 -4.61
C PHE A 149 21.66 8.63 -4.77
N PHE A 150 21.67 7.30 -4.85
CA PHE A 150 20.43 6.52 -4.98
C PHE A 150 19.50 6.72 -3.77
N SER A 151 20.03 6.73 -2.56
CA SER A 151 19.27 7.03 -1.34
C SER A 151 18.66 8.42 -1.35
N TRP A 152 19.43 9.44 -1.76
CA TRP A 152 18.96 10.82 -1.88
C TRP A 152 17.83 10.95 -2.90
N THR A 153 18.01 10.37 -4.09
CA THR A 153 16.98 10.38 -5.15
C THR A 153 15.71 9.66 -4.68
N THR A 154 15.82 8.47 -4.10
CA THR A 154 14.67 7.73 -3.57
C THR A 154 13.99 8.49 -2.44
N GLY A 155 14.74 9.14 -1.56
CA GLY A 155 14.21 9.98 -0.49
C GLY A 155 13.38 11.15 -1.02
N TRP A 156 13.88 11.89 -2.00
CA TRP A 156 13.14 13.02 -2.60
C TRP A 156 11.90 12.59 -3.37
N ILE A 157 11.99 11.51 -4.16
CA ILE A 157 10.83 10.99 -4.89
C ILE A 157 9.77 10.50 -3.91
N ASN A 158 10.16 9.81 -2.85
CA ASN A 158 9.24 9.35 -1.80
C ASN A 158 8.58 10.53 -1.07
N PHE A 159 9.35 11.57 -0.74
CA PHE A 159 8.84 12.77 -0.09
C PHE A 159 7.83 13.52 -0.96
N VAL A 160 8.18 13.83 -2.21
CA VAL A 160 7.29 14.52 -3.16
C VAL A 160 6.05 13.68 -3.45
N GLY A 161 6.22 12.36 -3.63
CA GLY A 161 5.12 11.42 -3.79
C GLY A 161 4.14 11.48 -2.62
N GLN A 162 4.65 11.50 -1.38
CA GLN A 162 3.80 11.58 -0.19
C GLN A 162 3.00 12.89 -0.11
N PHE A 163 3.59 14.03 -0.49
CA PHE A 163 2.87 15.31 -0.58
C PHE A 163 1.78 15.30 -1.65
N ALA A 164 2.11 14.78 -2.85
CA ALA A 164 1.18 14.70 -3.95
C ALA A 164 -0.03 13.81 -3.61
N VAL A 165 0.22 12.64 -3.01
CA VAL A 165 -0.82 11.70 -2.58
C VAL A 165 -1.69 12.31 -1.49
N THR A 166 -1.09 12.90 -0.45
CA THR A 166 -1.83 13.50 0.67
C THR A 166 -2.74 14.63 0.19
N THR A 167 -2.21 15.51 -0.67
CA THR A 167 -2.96 16.62 -1.26
C THR A 167 -4.09 16.09 -2.15
N GLY A 168 -3.81 15.12 -3.03
CA GLY A 168 -4.78 14.54 -3.94
C GLY A 168 -5.97 13.88 -3.23
N ILE A 169 -5.70 13.03 -2.24
CA ILE A 169 -6.76 12.37 -1.46
C ILE A 169 -7.59 13.39 -0.68
N THR A 170 -6.93 14.36 -0.04
CA THR A 170 -7.63 15.40 0.74
C THR A 170 -8.46 16.31 -0.16
N PHE A 171 -8.02 16.56 -1.41
CA PHE A 171 -8.80 17.30 -2.40
C PHE A 171 -10.04 16.49 -2.85
N GLY A 172 -9.90 15.19 -3.07
CA GLY A 172 -11.03 14.29 -3.32
C GLY A 172 -12.07 14.35 -2.19
N CYS A 173 -11.63 14.26 -0.93
CA CYS A 173 -12.49 14.40 0.24
C CYS A 173 -13.20 15.76 0.29
N ALA A 174 -12.50 16.86 -0.01
CA ALA A 174 -13.11 18.19 -0.05
C ALA A 174 -14.23 18.29 -1.09
N ASN A 175 -14.06 17.66 -2.26
CA ASN A 175 -15.09 17.59 -3.29
C ASN A 175 -16.30 16.75 -2.83
N LEU A 176 -16.08 15.61 -2.17
CA LEU A 176 -17.18 14.80 -1.64
C LEU A 176 -17.98 15.55 -0.56
N ILE A 177 -17.31 16.28 0.34
CA ILE A 177 -17.98 17.12 1.35
C ILE A 177 -18.76 18.24 0.68
N ALA A 178 -18.17 18.92 -0.31
CA ALA A 178 -18.84 19.98 -1.06
C ALA A 178 -20.10 19.46 -1.76
N THR A 179 -20.02 18.29 -2.40
CA THR A 179 -21.17 17.62 -3.04
C THR A 179 -22.22 17.21 -2.02
N LEU A 180 -21.84 16.68 -0.85
CA LEU A 180 -22.81 16.35 0.18
C LEU A 180 -23.56 17.60 0.68
N ALA A 181 -22.86 18.74 0.78
CA ALA A 181 -23.46 20.01 1.16
C ALA A 181 -24.45 20.55 0.12
N THR A 182 -24.36 20.16 -1.16
CA THR A 182 -25.34 20.55 -2.19
C THR A 182 -26.63 19.74 -2.13
N VAL A 183 -26.57 18.48 -1.70
CA VAL A 183 -27.72 17.55 -1.74
C VAL A 183 -28.88 18.01 -0.82
N LYS A 184 -28.57 18.69 0.30
CA LYS A 184 -29.57 19.16 1.27
C LYS A 184 -29.53 20.66 1.58
N GLY A 185 -28.59 21.41 0.99
CA GLY A 185 -28.36 22.81 1.34
C GLY A 185 -28.41 23.75 0.13
N THR A 186 -28.46 25.06 0.39
CA THR A 186 -28.28 26.13 -0.61
C THR A 186 -26.80 26.38 -0.95
N PHE A 187 -25.94 25.41 -0.64
CA PHE A 187 -24.50 25.54 -0.82
C PHE A 187 -24.14 25.49 -2.30
N VAL A 188 -23.58 26.59 -2.82
CA VAL A 188 -22.98 26.62 -4.16
C VAL A 188 -21.48 26.34 -4.03
N PRO A 189 -20.98 25.21 -4.56
CA PRO A 189 -19.56 24.87 -4.53
C PRO A 189 -18.79 25.77 -5.50
N THR A 190 -18.13 26.78 -4.97
CA THR A 190 -17.19 27.62 -5.72
C THR A 190 -15.76 27.15 -5.46
N PRO A 191 -14.80 27.37 -6.40
CA PRO A 191 -13.42 26.94 -6.21
C PRO A 191 -12.80 27.42 -4.90
N GLY A 192 -13.06 28.67 -4.51
CA GLY A 192 -12.59 29.22 -3.25
C GLY A 192 -13.16 28.51 -2.01
N LYS A 193 -14.42 28.07 -2.05
CA LYS A 193 -15.03 27.31 -0.93
C LYS A 193 -14.46 25.89 -0.84
N ILE A 194 -14.22 25.23 -1.98
CA ILE A 194 -13.59 23.91 -2.03
C ILE A 194 -12.17 23.99 -1.48
N LEU A 195 -11.40 25.01 -1.88
CA LEU A 195 -10.07 25.27 -1.32
C LEU A 195 -10.11 25.56 0.19
N GLY A 196 -11.11 26.29 0.67
CA GLY A 196 -11.32 26.51 2.10
C GLY A 196 -11.58 25.21 2.88
N ILE A 197 -12.45 24.33 2.36
CA ILE A 197 -12.71 23.00 2.95
C ILE A 197 -11.42 22.16 2.92
N HIS A 198 -10.70 22.17 1.81
CA HIS A 198 -9.45 21.44 1.65
C HIS A 198 -8.37 21.90 2.65
N ALA A 199 -8.19 23.21 2.82
CA ALA A 199 -7.25 23.77 3.78
C ALA A 199 -7.63 23.39 5.22
N ALA A 200 -8.92 23.45 5.57
CA ALA A 200 -9.40 23.03 6.89
C ALA A 200 -9.13 21.54 7.15
N LEU A 201 -9.32 20.67 6.15
CA LEU A 201 -8.99 19.24 6.25
C LEU A 201 -7.49 19.02 6.43
N LEU A 202 -6.63 19.71 5.67
CA LEU A 202 -5.17 19.58 5.82
C LEU A 202 -4.69 19.99 7.22
N ILE A 203 -5.23 21.09 7.76
CA ILE A 203 -4.93 21.52 9.14
C ILE A 203 -5.39 20.44 10.13
N SER A 204 -6.60 19.91 9.96
CA SER A 204 -7.12 18.83 10.81
C SER A 204 -6.23 17.59 10.78
N HIS A 205 -5.82 17.14 9.58
CA HIS A 205 -4.89 16.01 9.42
C HIS A 205 -3.54 16.30 10.09
N GLY A 206 -2.99 17.50 9.93
CA GLY A 206 -1.74 17.91 10.57
C GLY A 206 -1.83 17.87 12.11
N LEU A 207 -2.93 18.38 12.67
CA LEU A 207 -3.16 18.35 14.12
C LEU A 207 -3.30 16.92 14.66
N VAL A 208 -4.07 16.07 13.97
CA VAL A 208 -4.23 14.66 14.36
C VAL A 208 -2.90 13.90 14.25
N ASN A 209 -2.09 14.18 13.23
CA ASN A 209 -0.78 13.54 13.08
C ASN A 209 0.23 14.02 14.14
N THR A 210 0.12 15.27 14.59
CA THR A 210 1.04 15.84 15.59
C THR A 210 0.66 15.44 17.02
N PHE A 211 -0.62 15.50 17.36
CA PHE A 211 -1.10 15.36 18.76
C PHE A 211 -1.94 14.09 19.00
N GLY A 212 -2.45 13.47 17.94
CA GLY A 212 -3.43 12.38 18.01
C GLY A 212 -2.83 10.98 17.86
N VAL A 213 -1.51 10.81 17.97
CA VAL A 213 -0.81 9.53 17.72
C VAL A 213 -1.37 8.34 18.51
N HIS A 214 -1.93 8.58 19.71
CA HIS A 214 -2.58 7.53 20.51
C HIS A 214 -3.97 7.12 19.97
N ILE A 215 -4.65 8.02 19.26
CA ILE A 215 -5.95 7.80 18.63
C ILE A 215 -5.81 7.11 17.26
N LEU A 216 -4.68 7.30 16.58
CA LEU A 216 -4.41 6.73 15.25
C LEU A 216 -4.65 5.21 15.19
N ARG A 217 -4.28 4.46 16.24
CA ARG A 217 -4.52 3.02 16.31
C ARG A 217 -6.00 2.65 16.18
N TYR A 218 -6.88 3.39 16.84
CA TYR A 218 -8.33 3.15 16.79
C TYR A 218 -8.94 3.60 15.47
N LEU A 219 -8.47 4.73 14.93
CA LEU A 219 -8.89 5.21 13.61
C LEU A 219 -8.52 4.23 12.51
N ASN A 220 -7.31 3.65 12.56
CA ASN A 220 -6.85 2.68 11.57
C ASN A 220 -7.71 1.40 11.59
N ASN A 221 -7.96 0.81 12.76
CA ASN A 221 -8.80 -0.39 12.86
C ASN A 221 -10.26 -0.13 12.41
N SER A 222 -10.78 1.06 12.72
CA SER A 222 -12.10 1.48 12.25
C SER A 222 -12.10 1.67 10.73
N SER A 223 -11.04 2.26 10.17
CA SER A 223 -10.88 2.50 8.73
C SER A 223 -10.92 1.19 7.93
N ILE A 224 -10.24 0.15 8.40
CA ILE A 224 -10.26 -1.17 7.77
C ILE A 224 -11.69 -1.69 7.67
N THR A 225 -12.45 -1.57 8.75
CA THR A 225 -13.84 -2.04 8.81
C THR A 225 -14.73 -1.22 7.87
N PHE A 226 -14.65 0.11 7.92
CA PHE A 226 -15.47 0.99 7.06
C PHE A 226 -15.14 0.85 5.58
N HIS A 227 -13.86 0.74 5.20
CA HIS A 227 -13.48 0.53 3.81
C HIS A 227 -13.92 -0.86 3.32
N SER A 228 -13.71 -1.91 4.12
CA SER A 228 -14.14 -3.27 3.75
C SER A 228 -15.65 -3.32 3.53
N LEU A 229 -16.44 -2.88 4.52
CA LEU A 229 -17.90 -2.87 4.42
C LEU A 229 -18.40 -1.92 3.32
N GLY A 230 -17.79 -0.75 3.19
CA GLY A 230 -18.19 0.27 2.23
C GLY A 230 -18.03 -0.18 0.78
N VAL A 231 -16.97 -0.94 0.46
CA VAL A 231 -16.78 -1.49 -0.91
C VAL A 231 -17.88 -2.48 -1.24
N PHE A 232 -18.17 -3.43 -0.33
CA PHE A 232 -19.24 -4.41 -0.56
C PHE A 232 -20.62 -3.74 -0.62
N ALA A 233 -20.89 -2.77 0.25
CA ALA A 233 -22.13 -2.01 0.24
C ALA A 233 -22.30 -1.22 -1.07
N PHE A 234 -21.24 -0.59 -1.56
CA PHE A 234 -21.26 0.16 -2.82
C PHE A 234 -21.50 -0.77 -4.02
N ALA A 235 -20.76 -1.88 -4.10
CA ALA A 235 -20.91 -2.86 -5.18
C ALA A 235 -22.32 -3.48 -5.22
N THR A 236 -22.85 -3.87 -4.05
CA THR A 236 -24.21 -4.43 -3.94
C THR A 236 -25.28 -3.40 -4.24
N ALA A 237 -25.14 -2.16 -3.77
CA ALA A 237 -26.10 -1.08 -4.05
C ALA A 237 -26.20 -0.78 -5.55
N ILE A 238 -25.07 -0.72 -6.28
CA ILE A 238 -25.08 -0.50 -7.72
C ILE A 238 -25.86 -1.60 -8.43
N VAL A 239 -25.54 -2.87 -8.15
CA VAL A 239 -26.21 -4.01 -8.82
C VAL A 239 -27.69 -4.08 -8.44
N ALA A 240 -28.05 -3.80 -7.19
CA ALA A 240 -29.43 -3.89 -6.72
C ALA A 240 -30.32 -2.73 -7.17
N LYS A 241 -29.76 -1.53 -7.40
CA LYS A 241 -30.51 -0.32 -7.75
C LYS A 241 -30.39 0.07 -9.22
N ALA A 242 -29.50 -0.53 -10.00
CA ALA A 242 -29.39 -0.25 -11.42
C ALA A 242 -30.68 -0.65 -12.16
N PRO A 243 -31.41 0.28 -12.80
CA PRO A 243 -32.65 -0.03 -13.51
C PRO A 243 -32.40 -0.81 -14.82
N THR A 244 -31.22 -0.70 -15.41
CA THR A 244 -30.81 -1.44 -16.60
C THR A 244 -29.32 -1.78 -16.52
N HIS A 245 -28.96 -2.97 -17.01
CA HIS A 245 -27.56 -3.39 -17.11
C HIS A 245 -27.06 -3.16 -18.54
N GLN A 246 -25.87 -2.57 -18.65
CA GLN A 246 -25.24 -2.35 -19.96
C GLN A 246 -24.74 -3.66 -20.56
N SER A 247 -24.84 -3.77 -21.89
CA SER A 247 -24.40 -4.97 -22.61
C SER A 247 -22.87 -5.12 -22.55
N ALA A 248 -22.37 -6.37 -22.61
CA ALA A 248 -20.92 -6.62 -22.68
C ALA A 248 -20.26 -5.91 -23.87
N LYS A 249 -20.97 -5.74 -24.99
CA LYS A 249 -20.48 -4.98 -26.14
C LYS A 249 -20.24 -3.50 -25.80
N PHE A 250 -21.15 -2.89 -25.04
CA PHE A 250 -20.97 -1.51 -24.58
C PHE A 250 -19.75 -1.39 -23.64
N VAL A 251 -19.56 -2.37 -22.75
CA VAL A 251 -18.47 -2.34 -21.75
C VAL A 251 -17.09 -2.54 -22.38
N PHE A 252 -16.97 -3.46 -23.34
CA PHE A 252 -15.66 -3.86 -23.88
C PHE A 252 -15.32 -3.27 -25.26
N ALA A 253 -16.30 -2.73 -26.00
CA ALA A 253 -16.08 -2.29 -27.38
C ALA A 253 -16.44 -0.82 -27.65
N THR A 254 -16.92 -0.07 -26.66
CA THR A 254 -17.16 1.38 -26.78
C THR A 254 -16.00 2.14 -26.16
N PHE A 255 -15.36 2.99 -26.97
CA PHE A 255 -14.24 3.86 -26.57
C PHE A 255 -14.65 5.32 -26.74
#